data_AF-A0A7X9CF35-F1
#
_entry.id   AF-A0A7X9CF35-F1
#
_cell.length_a   1.000
_cell.length_b   1.000
_cell.length_c   1.000
_cell.angle_alpha   90.00
_cell.angle_beta   90.00
_cell.angle_gamma   90.00
#
_symmetry.space_group_name_H-M   'P 1'
#
loop_
_entity.id
_entity.type
_entity.pdbx_description
1 polymer ?
#
loop_
_entity_poly.entity_id
_entity_poly.type
_entity_poly.pdbx_seq_one_letter_code
_entity_poly.pdbx_strand_id
1 'polypeptide(L)' 'TEEFFVNKAIGWALRQYSKTNKEWVENFINQNQLHPLSVKEGSKYLN' A
#
# COMPACT_ATOMS: atom_id res chain seq x y z
N THR A 1 13.73 -4.72 -2.63
CA THR A 1 13.90 -4.24 -4.01
C THR A 1 14.12 -2.74 -3.97
N GLU A 2 15.25 -2.26 -4.50
CA GLU A 2 15.60 -0.83 -4.56
C GLU A 2 14.88 -0.08 -5.69
N GLU A 3 14.03 -0.76 -6.46
CA GLU A 3 13.33 -0.18 -7.59
C GLU A 3 12.20 0.77 -7.14
N PHE A 4 12.49 2.07 -7.18
CA PHE A 4 11.57 3.14 -6.82
C PHE A 4 10.20 3.00 -7.49
N PHE A 5 10.17 2.73 -8.80
CA PHE A 5 8.91 2.67 -9.57
C PHE A 5 8.05 1.46 -9.21
N VAL A 6 8.65 0.31 -8.91
CA VAL A 6 7.91 -0.89 -8.46
C VAL A 6 7.27 -0.64 -7.10
N ASN A 7 8.05 -0.12 -6.14
CA ASN A 7 7.52 0.19 -4.81
C ASN A 7 6.40 1.25 -4.88
N LYS A 8 6.54 2.24 -5.76
CA LYS A 8 5.50 3.26 -5.99
C LYS A 8 4.24 2.68 -6.63
N ALA A 9 4.38 1.78 -7.60
CA ALA A 9 3.25 1.12 -8.25
C ALA A 9 2.45 0.24 -7.27
N ILE A 10 3.13 -0.53 -6.41
CA ILE A 10 2.49 -1.32 -5.35
C ILE A 10 1.66 -0.40 -4.44
N GLY A 11 2.26 0.67 -3.95
CA GLY A 11 1.57 1.64 -3.10
C GLY A 11 0.35 2.27 -3.77
N TRP A 12 0.45 2.63 -5.06
CA TRP A 12 -0.69 3.16 -5.81
C TRP A 12 -1.81 2.15 -6.02
N ALA A 13 -1.50 0.89 -6.31
CA ALA A 13 -2.50 -0.17 -6.43
C ALA A 13 -3.29 -0.32 -5.12
N LEU A 14 -2.59 -0.42 -3.99
CA LEU A 14 -3.21 -0.51 -2.66
C LEU A 14 -4.04 0.74 -2.33
N ARG A 15 -3.52 1.93 -2.64
CA ARG A 15 -4.22 3.20 -2.43
C ARG A 15 -5.50 3.34 -3.25
N GLN A 16 -5.51 2.86 -4.50
CA GLN A 16 -6.74 2.88 -5.29
C GLN A 16 -7.74 1.87 -4.74
N TYR A 17 -7.28 0.67 -4.37
CA TYR A 17 -8.15 -0.37 -3.86
C TYR A 17 -8.74 -0.04 -2.48
N SER A 18 -8.05 0.75 -1.65
CA SER A 18 -8.59 1.19 -0.36
C SER A 18 -9.85 2.05 -0.48
N LYS A 19 -10.12 2.67 -1.63
CA LYS A 19 -11.40 3.33 -1.91
C LYS A 19 -12.57 2.35 -2.03
N THR A 20 -12.28 1.08 -2.31
CA THR A 20 -13.25 -0.01 -2.44
C THR A 20 -13.34 -0.79 -1.13
N ASN A 21 -12.20 -1.16 -0.53
CA ASN A 21 -12.17 -1.88 0.74
C ASN A 21 -10.95 -1.46 1.59
N LYS A 22 -11.17 -0.56 2.54
CA LYS A 22 -10.11 -0.04 3.42
C LYS A 22 -9.56 -1.10 4.37
N GLU A 23 -10.45 -1.82 5.05
CA GLU A 23 -10.09 -2.82 6.05
C GLU A 23 -9.21 -3.93 5.45
N TRP A 24 -9.52 -4.38 4.23
CA TRP A 24 -8.68 -5.35 3.53
C TRP A 24 -7.27 -4.81 3.26
N VAL A 25 -7.14 -3.55 2.81
CA VAL A 25 -5.82 -2.95 2.53
C VAL A 25 -5.02 -2.75 3.82
N GLU A 26 -5.67 -2.32 4.89
CA GLU A 26 -5.03 -2.20 6.22
C GLU A 26 -4.51 -3.55 6.71
N ASN A 27 -5.35 -4.59 6.67
CA ASN A 27 -4.95 -5.94 7.04
C ASN A 27 -3.81 -6.46 6.15
N PHE A 28 -3.89 -6.24 4.83
CA PHE A 28 -2.85 -6.64 3.90
C PHE A 28 -1.50 -5.98 4.22
N ILE A 29 -1.49 -4.66 4.48
CA ILE A 29 -0.27 -3.93 4.84
C ILE A 29 0.31 -4.44 6.17
N ASN A 30 -0.53 -4.72 7.16
CA ASN A 30 -0.08 -5.20 8.47
C ASN A 30 0.45 -6.63 8.44
N GLN A 31 -0.04 -7.46 7.51
CA GLN A 31 0.32 -8.88 7.41
C GLN A 31 1.51 -9.14 6.47
N ASN A 32 1.89 -8.18 5.62
CA ASN A 32 2.92 -8.35 4.61
C ASN A 32 4.09 -7.38 4.83
N GLN A 33 5.33 -7.87 4.70
CA GLN A 33 6.50 -7.01 4.73
C GLN A 33 6.63 -6.27 3.40
N LEU A 34 6.19 -5.01 3.38
CA LEU A 34 6.27 -4.13 2.22
C LEU A 34 7.41 -3.12 2.37
N HIS A 35 7.89 -2.61 1.24
CA HIS A 35 8.82 -1.49 1.25
C HIS A 35 8.17 -0.26 1.91
N PRO A 36 8.89 0.55 2.71
CA PRO A 36 8.32 1.71 3.42
C PRO A 36 7.58 2.69 2.51
N LEU A 37 8.06 2.89 1.28
CA LEU A 37 7.38 3.71 0.27
C LEU A 37 5.99 3.15 -0.11
N SER A 38 5.90 1.83 -0.31
CA SER A 38 4.66 1.16 -0.67
C SER A 38 3.63 1.28 0.46
N VAL A 39 4.07 1.13 1.71
CA VAL A 39 3.22 1.32 2.90
C VAL A 39 2.71 2.76 2.96
N LYS A 40 3.61 3.76 2.86
CA LYS A 40 3.26 5.18 2.92
C LYS A 40 2.25 5.58 1.84
N GLU A 41 2.44 5.11 0.61
CA GLU A 41 1.52 5.41 -0.49
C GLU A 41 0.18 4.68 -0.30
N GLY A 42 0.20 3.40 0.06
CA GLY A 42 -0.99 2.56 0.22
C GLY A 42 -1.87 2.95 1.42
N SER A 43 -1.27 3.43 2.51
CA SER A 43 -1.96 3.78 3.75
C SER A 43 -2.59 5.18 3.74
N LYS A 44 -2.43 5.95 2.67
CA LYS A 44 -2.86 7.37 2.58
C LYS A 44 -4.33 7.64 2.92
N TYR A 45 -5.21 6.64 2.84
CA TYR A 45 -6.65 6.78 3.14
C TYR A 45 -7.15 5.83 4.24
N LEU A 46 -6.23 5.14 4.93
CA LEU A 46 -6.60 4.07 5.86
C LEU A 46 -7.01 4.58 7.23
N ASN A 47 -6.38 5.61 7.78
CA ASN A 47 -6.89 6.50 8.83
C ASN A 47 -5.91 7.66 9.04
#